data_AF-A0A370B1Q9-F1
#
_entry.id   AF-A0A370B1Q9-F1
#
_cell.length_a   1.000
_cell.length_b   1.000
_cell.length_c   1.000
_cell.angle_alpha   90.00
_cell.angle_beta   90.00
_cell.angle_gamma   90.00
#
_symmetry.space_group_name_H-M   'P 1'
#
loop_
_entity.id
_entity.type
_entity.pdbx_description
1 polymer ?
#
loop_
_entity_poly.entity_id
_entity_poly.type
_entity_poly.pdbx_seq_one_letter_code
_entity_poly.pdbx_strand_id
1 'polypeptide(L)'
;MKTISIPKKVNSTVVRLVGGQVFLLSLLYILTDWALIPAFLAIDFAIRASGYPRFSLLAETAILISKVFGLKNRPIFFAPKRFAALIGLILSLTALILSIVSLTDSSLVFIAVLGLFSFLESGFDFCAGCKIFGFLMHKGWIPTKYCSDCAY
;
A
#
# COMPACT_ATOMS: atom_id res chain seq x y z
N MET A 1 -3.71 -15.54 24.73
CA MET A 1 -3.26 -14.34 23.97
C MET A 1 -2.55 -14.78 22.70
N LYS A 2 -3.15 -14.62 21.52
CA LYS A 2 -2.50 -14.91 20.23
C LYS A 2 -1.55 -13.74 19.96
N THR A 3 -0.24 -13.96 20.03
CA THR A 3 0.74 -12.91 19.76
C THR A 3 0.55 -12.41 18.34
N ILE A 4 0.16 -11.13 18.20
CA ILE A 4 -0.03 -10.49 16.90
C ILE A 4 1.38 -10.26 16.34
N SER A 5 1.88 -11.22 15.58
CA SER A 5 3.23 -11.19 15.02
C SER A 5 3.23 -10.53 13.64
N ILE A 6 4.21 -9.67 13.40
CA ILE A 6 4.42 -9.04 12.10
C ILE A 6 4.80 -10.14 11.09
N PRO A 7 4.11 -10.26 9.95
CA PRO A 7 4.41 -11.30 8.97
C PRO A 7 5.78 -11.03 8.31
N LYS A 8 6.57 -12.08 8.08
CA LYS A 8 7.83 -11.96 7.31
C LYS A 8 7.59 -11.90 5.80
N LYS A 9 6.58 -12.62 5.32
CA LYS A 9 6.21 -12.72 3.90
C LYS A 9 4.70 -12.53 3.72
N VAL A 10 4.31 -12.01 2.56
CA VAL A 10 2.92 -11.82 2.13
C VAL A 10 2.73 -12.37 0.72
N ASN A 11 1.49 -12.66 0.33
CA ASN A 11 1.18 -13.15 -1.00
C ASN A 11 1.17 -11.99 -2.01
N SER A 12 2.01 -12.04 -3.04
CA SER A 12 2.03 -11.04 -4.13
C SER A 12 0.68 -10.87 -4.81
N THR A 13 -0.08 -11.95 -5.03
CA THR A 13 -1.40 -11.85 -5.66
C THR A 13 -2.37 -11.02 -4.83
N VAL A 14 -2.36 -11.19 -3.50
CA VAL A 14 -3.14 -10.36 -2.57
C VAL A 14 -2.68 -8.90 -2.67
N VAL A 15 -1.37 -8.66 -2.70
CA VAL A 15 -0.82 -7.30 -2.83
C VAL A 15 -1.26 -6.63 -4.14
N ARG A 16 -1.28 -7.37 -5.27
CA ARG A 16 -1.75 -6.86 -6.56
C ARG A 16 -3.24 -6.53 -6.56
N LEU A 17 -4.06 -7.37 -5.92
CA LEU A 17 -5.49 -7.12 -5.76
C LEU A 17 -5.73 -5.87 -4.91
N VAL A 18 -4.99 -5.72 -3.80
CA VAL A 18 -5.02 -4.52 -2.97
C VAL A 18 -4.63 -3.28 -3.78
N GLY A 19 -3.56 -3.36 -4.58
CA GLY A 19 -3.15 -2.28 -5.49
C GLY A 19 -4.26 -1.89 -6.48
N GLY A 20 -4.99 -2.89 -7.01
CA GLY A 20 -6.15 -2.67 -7.87
C GLY A 20 -7.29 -1.96 -7.15
N GLN A 21 -7.60 -2.36 -5.92
CA GLN A 21 -8.63 -1.70 -5.12
C GLN A 21 -8.26 -0.24 -4.79
N VAL A 22 -7.01 0.00 -4.42
CA VAL A 22 -6.50 1.36 -4.15
C VAL A 22 -6.57 2.22 -5.40
N PHE A 23 -6.23 1.68 -6.56
CA PHE A 23 -6.37 2.38 -7.84
C PHE A 23 -7.84 2.74 -8.14
N LEU A 24 -8.77 1.79 -7.96
CA LEU A 24 -10.20 2.04 -8.16
C LEU A 24 -10.73 3.13 -7.22
N LEU A 25 -10.35 3.11 -5.95
CA LEU A 25 -10.73 4.16 -5.00
C LEU A 25 -10.10 5.50 -5.36
N SER A 26 -8.86 5.51 -5.85
CA SER A 26 -8.21 6.74 -6.32
C SER A 26 -8.95 7.35 -7.51
N LEU A 27 -9.37 6.51 -8.46
CA LEU A 27 -10.18 6.95 -9.60
C LEU A 27 -11.55 7.47 -9.14
N LEU A 28 -12.18 6.79 -8.18
CA LEU A 28 -13.45 7.21 -7.61
C LEU A 28 -13.35 8.57 -6.92
N TYR A 29 -12.25 8.84 -6.22
CA TYR A 29 -12.00 10.17 -5.65
C TYR A 29 -11.86 11.23 -6.73
N ILE A 30 -11.09 10.97 -7.79
CA ILE A 30 -10.90 11.92 -8.89
C ILE A 30 -12.23 12.27 -9.59
N LEU A 31 -13.19 11.35 -9.60
CA LEU A 31 -14.50 11.56 -10.24
C LEU A 31 -15.55 12.19 -9.32
N THR A 32 -15.41 12.06 -8.00
CA THR A 32 -16.46 12.45 -7.03
C THR A 32 -16.03 13.55 -6.06
N ASP A 33 -14.73 13.82 -5.94
CA ASP A 33 -14.11 14.70 -4.95
C ASP A 33 -14.52 14.41 -3.49
N TRP A 34 -14.94 13.18 -3.22
CA TRP A 34 -15.43 12.80 -1.89
C TRP A 34 -14.28 12.61 -0.91
N ALA A 35 -14.08 13.59 -0.02
CA ALA A 35 -13.02 13.60 1.01
C ALA A 35 -13.01 12.37 1.94
N LEU A 36 -14.11 11.61 2.01
CA LEU A 36 -14.16 10.34 2.73
C LEU A 36 -13.26 9.27 2.14
N ILE A 37 -12.96 9.34 0.83
CA ILE A 37 -12.13 8.36 0.14
C ILE A 37 -10.65 8.46 0.56
N PRO A 38 -9.99 9.64 0.50
CA PRO A 38 -8.63 9.77 1.02
C PRO A 38 -8.55 9.49 2.52
N ALA A 39 -9.62 9.78 3.29
CA ALA A 39 -9.69 9.38 4.70
C ALA A 39 -9.67 7.86 4.89
N PHE A 40 -10.49 7.14 4.12
CA PHE A 40 -10.51 5.68 4.13
C PHE A 40 -9.16 5.08 3.71
N LEU A 41 -8.54 5.61 2.64
CA LEU A 41 -7.21 5.21 2.19
C LEU A 41 -6.16 5.43 3.28
N ALA A 42 -6.17 6.58 3.95
CA ALA A 42 -5.23 6.90 5.02
C ALA A 42 -5.35 5.92 6.19
N ILE A 43 -6.57 5.59 6.63
CA ILE A 43 -6.80 4.60 7.69
C ILE A 43 -6.25 3.23 7.27
N ASP A 44 -6.56 2.78 6.05
CA ASP A 44 -6.11 1.49 5.57
C ASP A 44 -4.58 1.41 5.44
N PHE A 45 -3.95 2.45 4.88
CA PHE A 45 -2.49 2.56 4.82
C PHE A 45 -1.86 2.62 6.22
N ALA A 46 -2.47 3.29 7.19
CA ALA A 46 -1.98 3.34 8.57
C ALA A 46 -1.96 1.94 9.22
N ILE A 47 -3.01 1.15 9.01
CA ILE A 47 -3.09 -0.24 9.49
C ILE A 47 -1.99 -1.10 8.87
N ARG A 48 -1.79 -1.00 7.55
CA ARG A 48 -0.73 -1.74 6.82
C ARG A 48 0.67 -1.31 7.26
N ALA A 49 0.89 -0.01 7.41
CA ALA A 49 2.14 0.58 7.87
C ALA A 49 2.50 0.18 9.31
N SER A 50 1.48 -0.03 10.16
CA SER A 50 1.65 -0.51 11.54
C SER A 50 2.15 -1.96 11.62
N GLY A 51 2.11 -2.71 10.52
CA GLY A 51 2.58 -4.09 10.46
C GLY A 51 1.47 -5.12 10.60
N TYR A 52 0.20 -4.69 10.56
CA TYR A 52 -0.96 -5.57 10.73
C TYR A 52 -1.88 -5.57 9.51
N PRO A 53 -1.40 -6.05 8.35
CA PRO A 53 -2.18 -6.03 7.11
C PRO A 53 -3.48 -6.84 7.21
N ARG A 54 -3.61 -7.78 8.15
CA ARG A 54 -4.86 -8.54 8.33
C ARG A 54 -6.03 -7.72 8.87
N PHE A 55 -5.80 -6.54 9.46
CA PHE A 55 -6.89 -5.65 9.89
C PHE A 55 -7.28 -4.64 8.81
N SER A 56 -6.57 -4.60 7.68
CA SER A 56 -6.94 -3.77 6.54
C SER A 56 -8.12 -4.42 5.81
N LEU A 57 -9.20 -3.66 5.66
CA LEU A 57 -10.41 -4.11 4.94
C LEU A 57 -10.07 -4.48 3.48
N LEU A 58 -9.17 -3.72 2.85
CA LEU A 58 -8.69 -4.01 1.51
C LEU A 58 -7.92 -5.33 1.45
N ALA A 59 -7.03 -5.58 2.42
CA ALA A 59 -6.26 -6.83 2.46
C ALA A 59 -7.14 -8.06 2.75
N GLU A 60 -8.11 -7.96 3.66
CA GLU A 60 -9.07 -9.05 3.95
C GLU A 60 -9.89 -9.42 2.72
N THR A 61 -10.45 -8.43 2.03
CA THR A 61 -11.22 -8.64 0.79
C THR A 61 -10.34 -9.24 -0.31
N ALA A 62 -9.10 -8.77 -0.48
CA ALA A 62 -8.16 -9.34 -1.43
C ALA A 62 -7.76 -10.80 -1.10
N ILE A 63 -7.62 -11.15 0.19
CA ILE A 63 -7.38 -12.54 0.62
C ILE A 63 -8.58 -13.42 0.27
N LEU A 64 -9.81 -12.94 0.50
CA LEU A 64 -11.02 -13.68 0.17
C LEU A 64 -11.12 -13.92 -1.33
N ILE A 65 -10.94 -12.87 -2.15
CA ILE A 65 -10.93 -12.97 -3.61
C ILE A 65 -9.85 -13.96 -4.06
N SER A 66 -8.63 -13.86 -3.52
CA SER A 66 -7.54 -14.78 -3.85
C SER A 66 -7.88 -16.24 -3.55
N LYS A 67 -8.61 -16.52 -2.46
CA LYS A 67 -9.04 -17.87 -2.09
C LYS A 67 -10.16 -18.39 -3.00
N VAL A 68 -11.17 -17.56 -3.27
CA VAL A 68 -12.33 -17.93 -4.10
C VAL A 68 -11.90 -18.26 -5.52
N PHE A 69 -10.97 -17.50 -6.09
CA PHE A 69 -10.48 -17.71 -7.46
C PHE A 69 -9.30 -18.70 -7.54
N GLY A 70 -8.89 -19.34 -6.44
CA GLY A 70 -7.78 -20.30 -6.44
C GLY A 70 -6.45 -19.73 -6.95
N LEU A 71 -6.22 -18.43 -6.74
CA LEU A 71 -5.09 -17.71 -7.31
C LEU A 71 -3.77 -18.19 -6.69
N LYS A 72 -2.73 -18.33 -7.54
CA LYS A 72 -1.42 -18.84 -7.11
C LYS A 72 -0.83 -17.95 -6.02
N ASN A 73 -0.44 -18.56 -4.90
CA ASN A 73 0.27 -17.88 -3.84
C ASN A 73 1.75 -17.80 -4.18
N ARG A 74 2.27 -16.60 -4.40
CA ARG A 74 3.73 -16.37 -4.51
C ARG A 74 4.17 -15.49 -3.34
N PRO A 75 4.95 -16.03 -2.39
CA PRO A 75 5.35 -15.29 -1.20
C PRO A 75 6.45 -14.27 -1.52
N ILE A 76 6.24 -13.02 -1.12
CA ILE A 76 7.19 -11.90 -1.24
C ILE A 76 7.45 -11.28 0.14
N PHE A 77 8.56 -10.56 0.31
CA PHE A 77 8.94 -9.98 1.60
C PHE A 77 8.00 -8.85 2.05
N PHE A 78 7.66 -8.85 3.33
CA PHE A 78 6.73 -7.88 3.91
C PHE A 78 7.38 -6.52 4.22
N ALA A 79 8.64 -6.50 4.67
CA ALA A 79 9.32 -5.27 5.07
C ALA A 79 9.30 -4.14 4.00
N PRO A 80 9.69 -4.38 2.73
CA PRO A 80 9.62 -3.36 1.70
C PRO A 80 8.17 -2.90 1.40
N LYS A 81 7.18 -3.79 1.55
CA LYS A 81 5.76 -3.45 1.38
C LYS A 81 5.22 -2.61 2.52
N ARG A 82 5.67 -2.86 3.75
CA ARG A 82 5.37 -2.02 4.92
C ARG A 82 5.91 -0.60 4.72
N PHE A 83 7.12 -0.47 4.17
CA PHE A 83 7.68 0.83 3.80
C PHE A 83 6.88 1.53 2.70
N ALA A 84 6.49 0.80 1.65
CA ALA A 84 5.61 1.36 0.61
C ALA A 84 4.26 1.81 1.20
N ALA A 85 3.70 1.09 2.17
CA ALA A 85 2.49 1.48 2.87
C ALA A 85 2.64 2.79 3.68
N LEU A 86 3.82 3.06 4.25
CA LEU A 86 4.11 4.35 4.89
C LEU A 86 4.11 5.51 3.89
N ILE A 87 4.67 5.32 2.70
CA ILE A 87 4.62 6.33 1.64
C ILE A 87 3.17 6.57 1.22
N GLY A 88 2.39 5.51 1.01
CA GLY A 88 0.97 5.62 0.70
C GLY A 88 0.16 6.32 1.79
N LEU A 89 0.49 6.09 3.07
CA LEU A 89 -0.09 6.81 4.20
C LEU A 89 0.19 8.31 4.11
N ILE A 90 1.44 8.70 3.86
CA ILE A 90 1.81 10.12 3.74
C ILE A 90 1.03 10.77 2.59
N LEU A 91 1.04 10.15 1.40
CA LEU A 91 0.34 10.69 0.23
C LEU A 91 -1.18 10.84 0.46
N SER A 92 -1.82 9.80 1.00
CA SER A 92 -3.27 9.81 1.28
C SER A 92 -3.65 10.77 2.41
N LEU A 93 -2.81 10.90 3.43
CA LEU A 93 -3.03 11.85 4.52
C LEU A 93 -2.85 13.29 4.05
N THR A 94 -1.83 13.58 3.23
CA THR A 94 -1.65 14.89 2.59
C THR A 94 -2.86 15.22 1.71
N ALA A 95 -3.31 14.28 0.87
CA ALA A 95 -4.52 14.46 0.07
C ALA A 95 -5.76 14.77 0.93
N LEU A 96 -5.97 14.02 2.02
CA LEU A 96 -7.06 14.27 2.95
C LEU A 96 -7.02 15.69 3.53
N ILE A 97 -5.86 16.13 4.02
CA ILE A 97 -5.69 17.47 4.59
C ILE A 97 -5.97 18.54 3.54
N LEU A 98 -5.42 18.41 2.34
CA LEU A 98 -5.65 19.35 1.23
C LEU A 98 -7.13 19.39 0.83
N SER A 99 -7.81 18.25 0.81
CA SER A 99 -9.24 18.16 0.54
C SER A 99 -10.09 18.87 1.59
N ILE A 100 -9.70 18.83 2.88
CA ILE A 100 -10.43 19.51 3.96
C ILE A 100 -10.21 21.03 3.91
N VAL A 101 -9.02 21.48 3.52
CA VAL A 101 -8.69 22.92 3.38
C VAL A 101 -9.18 23.48 2.04
N SER A 102 -9.97 22.73 1.27
CA SER A 102 -10.53 23.13 -0.02
C SER A 102 -9.49 23.39 -1.13
N LEU A 103 -8.29 22.80 -1.02
CA LEU A 103 -7.26 22.75 -2.07
C LEU A 103 -7.42 21.46 -2.90
N THR A 104 -8.59 21.28 -3.51
CA THR A 104 -8.97 20.05 -4.23
C THR A 104 -8.00 19.72 -5.36
N ASP A 105 -7.60 20.70 -6.18
CA ASP A 105 -6.66 20.49 -7.29
C ASP A 105 -5.33 19.87 -6.82
N SER A 106 -4.81 20.35 -5.69
CA SER A 106 -3.57 19.82 -5.13
C SER A 106 -3.78 18.42 -4.56
N SER A 107 -4.92 18.15 -3.90
CA SER A 107 -5.27 16.81 -3.41
C SER A 107 -5.32 15.79 -4.55
N LEU A 108 -5.92 16.17 -5.69
CA LEU A 108 -6.02 15.33 -6.87
C LEU A 108 -4.64 14.91 -7.39
N VAL A 109 -3.63 15.78 -7.34
CA VAL A 109 -2.26 15.41 -7.73
C VAL A 109 -1.71 14.29 -6.85
N PHE A 110 -1.86 14.38 -5.53
CA PHE A 110 -1.37 13.35 -4.61
C PHE A 110 -2.08 12.01 -4.81
N ILE A 111 -3.40 12.04 -5.00
CA ILE A 111 -4.18 10.82 -5.28
C ILE A 111 -3.88 10.26 -6.66
N ALA A 112 -3.65 11.10 -7.68
CA ALA A 112 -3.26 10.64 -9.01
C ALA A 112 -1.90 9.93 -8.99
N VAL A 113 -0.92 10.48 -8.26
CA VAL A 113 0.39 9.83 -8.08
C VAL A 113 0.24 8.48 -7.36
N LEU A 114 -0.54 8.46 -6.28
CA LEU A 114 -0.83 7.23 -5.52
C LEU A 114 -1.55 6.19 -6.39
N GLY A 115 -2.55 6.61 -7.15
CA GLY A 115 -3.32 5.77 -8.07
C GLY A 115 -2.44 5.20 -9.17
N LEU A 116 -1.58 6.02 -9.79
CA LEU A 116 -0.63 5.58 -10.82
C LEU A 116 0.28 4.46 -10.30
N PHE A 117 0.93 4.67 -9.15
CA PHE A 117 1.81 3.63 -8.59
C PHE A 117 1.05 2.37 -8.17
N SER A 118 -0.18 2.52 -7.68
CA SER A 118 -1.04 1.38 -7.31
C SER A 118 -1.48 0.57 -8.53
N PHE A 119 -1.75 1.24 -9.66
CA PHE A 119 -2.01 0.61 -10.95
C PHE A 119 -0.79 -0.17 -11.46
N LEU A 120 0.40 0.44 -11.41
CA LEU A 120 1.64 -0.21 -11.77
C LEU A 120 1.92 -1.46 -10.91
N GLU A 121 1.61 -1.40 -9.63
CA GLU A 121 1.75 -2.53 -8.72
C GLU A 121 0.74 -3.65 -9.04
N SER A 122 -0.51 -3.30 -9.37
CA SER A 122 -1.55 -4.26 -9.71
C SER A 122 -1.30 -4.98 -11.04
N GLY A 123 -0.92 -4.22 -12.08
CA GLY A 123 -0.76 -4.73 -13.44
C GLY A 123 0.63 -5.30 -13.74
N PHE A 124 1.69 -4.61 -13.30
CA PHE A 124 3.06 -4.86 -13.74
C PHE A 124 4.00 -5.37 -12.63
N ASP A 125 3.47 -5.64 -11.43
CA ASP A 125 4.28 -6.00 -10.25
C ASP A 125 5.36 -4.95 -9.91
N PHE A 126 5.15 -3.70 -10.35
CA PHE A 126 6.09 -2.61 -10.16
C PHE A 126 5.74 -1.79 -8.91
N CYS A 127 6.55 -1.89 -7.87
CA CYS A 127 6.40 -1.15 -6.62
C CYS A 127 7.56 -0.16 -6.44
N ALA A 128 7.29 1.13 -6.65
CA ALA A 128 8.30 2.19 -6.51
C ALA A 128 8.87 2.26 -5.08
N GLY A 129 8.01 2.19 -4.06
CA GLY A 129 8.45 2.18 -2.66
C GLY A 129 9.36 1.00 -2.32
N CYS A 130 9.13 -0.16 -2.92
CA CYS A 130 9.97 -1.34 -2.75
C CYS A 130 11.35 -1.15 -3.38
N LYS A 131 11.42 -0.51 -4.56
CA LYS A 131 12.71 -0.17 -5.21
C LYS A 131 13.50 0.85 -4.39
N ILE A 132 12.83 1.88 -3.86
CA ILE A 132 13.45 2.88 -2.99
C ILE A 132 14.00 2.19 -1.72
N PHE A 133 13.23 1.28 -1.11
CA PHE A 133 13.69 0.50 0.03
C PHE A 133 14.95 -0.31 -0.28
N GLY A 134 14.97 -1.02 -1.41
CA GLY A 134 16.15 -1.78 -1.85
C GLY A 134 17.37 -0.89 -2.10
N PHE A 135 17.17 0.28 -2.71
CA PHE A 135 18.23 1.26 -2.92
C PHE A 135 18.80 1.81 -1.59
N LEU A 136 17.93 2.12 -0.63
CA LEU A 136 18.33 2.60 0.70
C LEU A 136 19.06 1.53 1.51
N MET A 137 18.65 0.26 1.38
CA MET A 137 19.38 -0.88 1.94
C MET A 137 20.78 -1.02 1.32
N HIS A 138 20.88 -0.92 -0.01
CA HIS A 138 22.17 -1.02 -0.72
C HIS A 138 23.14 0.11 -0.32
N LYS A 139 22.64 1.33 -0.10
CA LYS A 139 23.43 2.45 0.44
C LYS A 139 23.71 2.38 1.94
N GLY A 140 23.19 1.37 2.66
CA GLY A 140 23.40 1.18 4.09
C GLY A 140 22.60 2.13 5.00
N TRP A 141 21.63 2.88 4.47
CA TRP A 141 20.76 3.76 5.28
C TRP A 141 19.74 2.97 6.09
N ILE A 142 19.29 1.83 5.56
CA ILE A 142 18.41 0.89 6.27
C ILE A 142 19.26 -0.31 6.69
N PRO A 143 19.37 -0.59 8.00
CA PRO A 143 20.11 -1.75 8.50
C PRO A 143 19.50 -3.07 8.01
N THR A 144 20.34 -4.03 7.63
CA THR A 144 19.92 -5.38 7.21
C THR A 144 19.16 -6.16 8.27
N LYS A 145 19.21 -5.74 9.54
CA LYS A 145 18.41 -6.27 10.64
C LYS A 145 16.89 -6.23 10.36
N TYR A 146 16.41 -5.25 9.59
CA TYR A 146 14.98 -5.11 9.26
C TYR A 146 14.52 -6.09 8.19
N CYS A 147 15.41 -6.49 7.29
CA CYS A 147 15.20 -7.60 6.39
C CYS A 147 16.53 -8.13 5.86
N SER A 148 17.03 -9.22 6.44
CA SER A 148 18.27 -9.88 6.01
C SER A 148 18.13 -10.42 4.59
N ASP A 149 16.91 -10.82 4.23
CA ASP A 149 16.60 -11.51 3.00
C ASP A 149 16.15 -10.58 1.85
N CYS A 150 16.04 -9.28 2.11
CA CYS A 150 15.61 -8.28 1.12
C CYS A 150 16.78 -7.49 0.52
N ALA A 151 18.00 -7.75 0.96
CA ALA A 151 19.20 -7.00 0.56
C ALA A 151 19.85 -7.54 -0.73
N TYR A 152 19.37 -8.68 -1.22
CA TYR A 152 19.82 -9.40 -2.42
C TYR A 152 18.66 -9.63 -3.38
#